data_AF-A0A9X4BG86-F1
#
_entry.id   AF-A0A9X4BG86-F1
#
_cell.length_a   1.000
_cell.length_b   1.000
_cell.length_c   1.000
_cell.angle_alpha   90.00
_cell.angle_beta   90.00
_cell.angle_gamma   90.00
#
_symmetry.space_group_name_H-M   'P 1'
#
loop_
_entity.id
_entity.type
_entity.pdbx_description
1 polymer ?
#
loop_
_entity_poly.entity_id
_entity_poly.type
_entity_poly.pdbx_seq_one_letter_code
_entity_poly.pdbx_strand_id
1 'polypeptide(L)'
;LALLWRRLGQPNPWMLGPLTACAVASVAFDLHIGLPGWAGALGQWLIGCSLACHFDRPFFRSAPAFLLRILLFTLLAMFVAAALGGALGWMTTLDKVSLMLGMMPGGITELCLTAEALQLSVALVTAVQ
;
A
#
# COMPACT_ATOMS: atom_id res chain seq x y z
N LEU A 1 -3.65 -22.06 10.81
CA LEU A 1 -4.45 -20.80 10.65
C LEU A 1 -5.00 -20.61 9.24
N ALA A 2 -4.20 -20.70 8.17
CA ALA A 2 -4.71 -20.51 6.79
C ALA A 2 -5.92 -21.40 6.41
N LEU A 3 -5.95 -22.68 6.83
CA LEU A 3 -7.11 -23.56 6.62
C LEU A 3 -8.37 -23.10 7.38
N LEU A 4 -8.19 -22.47 8.54
CA LEU A 4 -9.26 -21.93 9.38
C LEU A 4 -9.85 -20.66 8.75
N TRP A 5 -9.00 -19.77 8.24
CA TRP A 5 -9.40 -18.56 7.52
C TRP A 5 -10.08 -18.89 6.19
N ARG A 6 -9.65 -19.96 5.51
CA ARG A 6 -10.31 -20.49 4.32
C ARG A 6 -11.72 -21.00 4.62
N ARG A 7 -11.96 -21.58 5.80
CA ARG A 7 -13.30 -22.00 6.26
C ARG A 7 -14.19 -20.81 6.65
N LEU A 8 -13.60 -19.71 7.09
CA LEU A 8 -14.31 -18.46 7.43
C LEU A 8 -14.60 -17.57 6.21
N GLY A 9 -14.29 -18.03 4.99
CA GLY A 9 -14.57 -17.29 3.75
C GLY A 9 -13.75 -16.00 3.59
N GLN A 10 -12.66 -15.85 4.34
CA GLN A 10 -11.86 -14.62 4.32
C GLN A 10 -11.09 -14.49 3.00
N PRO A 11 -11.08 -13.29 2.37
CA PRO A 11 -10.25 -13.04 1.20
C PRO A 11 -8.77 -13.15 1.59
N ASN A 12 -8.00 -13.92 0.83
CA ASN A 12 -6.56 -14.17 1.04
C ASN A 12 -6.17 -14.86 2.38
N PRO A 13 -6.69 -16.07 2.66
CA PRO A 13 -6.45 -16.79 3.91
C PRO A 13 -4.99 -17.22 4.09
N TRP A 14 -4.23 -17.31 3.00
CA TRP A 14 -2.82 -17.71 2.98
C TRP A 14 -1.88 -16.60 3.46
N MET A 15 -2.24 -15.32 3.31
CA MET A 15 -1.48 -14.21 3.90
C MET A 15 -1.89 -13.95 5.35
N LEU A 16 -3.19 -13.97 5.62
CA LEU A 16 -3.72 -13.59 6.93
C LEU A 16 -3.39 -14.61 8.02
N GLY A 17 -3.31 -15.89 7.67
CA GLY A 17 -2.93 -16.94 8.61
C GLY A 17 -1.54 -16.74 9.24
N PRO A 18 -0.47 -16.59 8.45
CA PRO A 18 0.86 -16.27 8.95
C PRO A 18 0.93 -14.93 9.68
N LEU A 19 0.31 -13.86 9.13
CA LEU A 19 0.31 -12.53 9.76
C LEU A 19 -0.28 -12.57 11.17
N THR A 20 -1.42 -13.25 11.36
CA THR A 20 -2.03 -13.37 12.69
C THR A 20 -1.24 -14.26 13.63
N ALA A 21 -0.60 -15.33 13.13
CA ALA A 21 0.33 -16.12 13.94
C ALA A 21 1.50 -15.28 14.45
N CYS A 22 2.12 -14.49 13.56
CA CYS A 22 3.22 -13.59 13.89
C CYS A 22 2.79 -12.48 14.86
N ALA A 23 1.62 -11.87 14.66
CA ALA A 23 1.10 -10.84 15.54
C ALA A 23 0.84 -11.38 16.96
N VAL A 24 0.18 -12.54 17.07
CA VAL A 24 -0.09 -13.18 18.37
C VAL A 24 1.21 -13.59 19.06
N ALA A 25 2.16 -14.18 18.33
CA ALA A 25 3.47 -14.52 18.88
C ALA A 25 4.25 -13.28 19.33
N SER A 26 4.21 -12.19 18.56
CA SER A 26 4.92 -10.96 18.90
C SER A 26 4.40 -10.35 20.19
N VAL A 27 3.08 -10.32 20.38
CA VAL A 27 2.45 -9.83 21.62
C VAL A 27 2.67 -10.78 22.79
N ALA A 28 2.54 -12.09 22.58
CA ALA A 28 2.65 -13.08 23.66
C ALA A 28 4.07 -13.20 24.23
N PHE A 29 5.08 -12.95 23.41
CA PHE A 29 6.49 -13.11 23.76
C PHE A 29 7.27 -11.79 23.80
N ASP A 30 6.59 -10.65 23.65
CA ASP A 30 7.18 -9.30 23.63
C ASP A 30 8.35 -9.15 22.62
N LEU A 31 8.19 -9.76 21.44
CA LEU A 31 9.22 -9.77 20.40
C LEU A 31 9.29 -8.41 19.71
N HIS A 32 10.37 -7.69 19.97
CA HIS A 32 10.74 -6.45 19.28
C HIS A 32 11.65 -6.75 18.07
N ILE A 33 11.23 -7.68 17.21
CA ILE A 33 11.99 -8.05 16.01
C ILE A 33 11.58 -7.14 14.86
N GLY A 34 12.47 -6.22 14.49
CA GLY A 34 12.35 -5.45 13.26
C GLY A 34 12.64 -6.30 12.03
N LEU A 35 11.99 -5.99 10.90
CA LEU A 35 12.43 -6.52 9.61
C LEU A 35 13.84 -5.99 9.32
N PRO A 36 14.77 -6.83 8.81
CA PRO A 36 16.04 -6.30 8.32
C PRO A 36 15.77 -5.36 7.14
N GLY A 37 16.48 -4.23 7.07
CA GLY A 37 16.16 -3.14 6.12
C GLY A 37 16.10 -3.53 4.64
N TRP A 38 16.77 -4.63 4.24
CA TRP A 38 16.73 -5.14 2.87
C TRP A 38 15.50 -6.02 2.57
N ALA A 39 14.87 -6.63 3.58
CA ALA A 39 13.81 -7.61 3.35
C ALA A 39 12.54 -6.98 2.78
N GLY A 40 12.20 -5.75 3.18
CA GLY A 40 11.10 -4.99 2.59
C GLY A 40 11.33 -4.70 1.11
N ALA A 41 12.52 -4.20 0.77
CA ALA A 41 12.91 -3.91 -0.62
C ALA A 41 12.91 -5.17 -1.49
N LEU A 42 13.42 -6.30 -0.98
CA LEU A 42 13.35 -7.58 -1.70
C LEU A 42 11.90 -8.04 -1.90
N GLY A 43 11.05 -7.91 -0.88
CA GLY A 43 9.63 -8.25 -0.99
C GLY A 43 8.93 -7.44 -2.08
N GLN A 44 9.14 -6.11 -2.11
CA GLN A 44 8.60 -5.25 -3.16
C GLN A 44 9.15 -5.60 -4.54
N TRP A 45 10.45 -5.90 -4.64
CA TRP A 45 11.05 -6.34 -5.89
C TRP A 45 10.41 -7.63 -6.43
N LEU A 46 10.19 -8.63 -5.56
CA LEU A 46 9.51 -9.87 -5.94
C LEU A 46 8.05 -9.65 -6.35
N ILE A 47 7.31 -8.80 -5.63
CA ILE A 47 5.94 -8.43 -5.98
C ILE A 47 5.92 -7.72 -7.34
N GLY A 48 6.85 -6.79 -7.58
CA GLY A 48 7.02 -6.11 -8.86
C GLY A 48 7.32 -7.06 -10.00
N CYS A 49 8.23 -8.01 -9.81
CA CYS A 49 8.53 -9.07 -10.78
C CYS A 49 7.31 -9.95 -11.06
N SER A 50 6.58 -10.37 -10.03
CA SER A 50 5.35 -11.16 -10.17
C SER A 50 4.29 -10.41 -10.98
N LEU A 51 4.07 -9.13 -10.68
CA LEU A 51 3.14 -8.28 -11.43
C LEU A 51 3.62 -8.08 -12.88
N ALA A 52 4.91 -7.85 -13.11
CA ALA A 52 5.50 -7.70 -14.44
C ALA A 52 5.30 -8.93 -15.33
N CYS A 53 5.35 -10.14 -14.76
CA CYS A 53 5.10 -11.39 -15.48
C CYS A 53 3.66 -11.51 -16.05
N HIS A 54 2.71 -10.68 -15.59
CA HIS A 54 1.34 -10.66 -16.12
C HIS A 54 1.18 -9.76 -17.36
N PHE A 55 2.22 -9.02 -17.75
CA PHE A 55 2.17 -8.11 -18.89
C PHE A 55 2.86 -8.70 -20.12
N ASP A 56 2.09 -8.92 -21.19
CA ASP A 56 2.61 -9.37 -22.48
C ASP A 56 2.93 -8.20 -23.42
N ARG A 57 3.94 -8.35 -24.29
CA ARG A 57 4.29 -7.34 -25.32
C ARG A 57 3.11 -6.90 -26.22
N PRO A 58 2.22 -7.80 -26.68
CA PRO A 58 1.06 -7.42 -27.48
C PRO A 58 0.07 -6.50 -26.76
N PHE A 59 -0.01 -6.56 -25.42
CA PHE A 59 -0.92 -5.71 -24.63
C PHE A 59 -0.59 -4.22 -24.83
N PHE A 60 0.70 -3.87 -24.72
CA PHE A 60 1.16 -2.49 -24.91
C PHE A 60 0.96 -1.97 -26.34
N ARG A 61 1.08 -2.85 -27.34
CA ARG A 61 0.88 -2.46 -28.74
C ARG A 61 -0.59 -2.31 -29.12
N SER A 62 -1.46 -3.10 -28.49
CA SER A 62 -2.89 -3.16 -28.82
C SER A 62 -3.73 -2.14 -28.04
N ALA A 63 -3.21 -1.65 -26.90
CA ALA A 63 -4.01 -0.86 -25.96
C ALA A 63 -3.41 0.52 -25.56
N PRO A 64 -2.78 1.30 -26.47
CA PRO A 64 -2.20 2.60 -26.08
C PRO A 64 -3.28 3.60 -25.62
N ALA A 65 -4.46 3.59 -26.25
CA ALA A 65 -5.57 4.44 -25.84
C ALA A 65 -6.11 4.07 -24.44
N PHE A 66 -6.07 2.79 -24.07
CA PHE A 66 -6.47 2.32 -22.74
C PHE A 66 -5.47 2.76 -21.67
N LEU A 67 -4.17 2.58 -21.93
CA LEU A 67 -3.11 3.06 -21.05
C LEU A 67 -3.19 4.56 -20.83
N LEU A 68 -3.44 5.34 -21.89
CA LEU A 68 -3.60 6.79 -21.77
C LEU A 68 -4.83 7.17 -20.93
N ARG A 69 -5.96 6.47 -21.11
CA ARG A 69 -7.16 6.71 -20.30
C ARG A 69 -6.95 6.39 -18.83
N ILE A 70 -6.27 5.28 -18.51
CA ILE A 70 -5.90 4.94 -17.13
C ILE A 70 -4.98 6.01 -16.56
N LEU A 71 -3.94 6.41 -17.29
CA LEU A 71 -3.01 7.44 -16.83
C LEU A 71 -3.75 8.74 -16.51
N LEU A 72 -4.63 9.21 -17.40
CA LEU A 72 -5.42 10.41 -17.18
C LEU A 72 -6.37 10.26 -15.99
N PHE A 73 -7.01 9.11 -15.83
CA PHE A 73 -7.88 8.82 -14.69
C PHE A 73 -7.08 8.82 -13.37
N THR A 74 -5.92 8.17 -13.33
CA THR A 74 -5.04 8.15 -12.17
C THR A 74 -4.54 9.55 -11.82
N LEU A 75 -4.13 10.35 -12.81
CA LEU A 75 -3.71 11.74 -12.58
C LEU A 75 -4.87 12.59 -12.02
N LEU A 76 -6.08 12.42 -12.55
CA LEU A 76 -7.25 13.11 -12.04
C LEU A 76 -7.57 12.68 -10.59
N ALA A 77 -7.51 11.38 -10.31
CA ALA A 77 -7.70 10.84 -8.97
C ALA A 77 -6.66 11.39 -7.98
N MET A 78 -5.39 11.46 -8.38
CA MET A 78 -4.32 12.09 -7.60
C MET A 78 -4.59 13.58 -7.36
N PHE A 79 -5.05 14.31 -8.38
CA PHE A 79 -5.40 15.73 -8.23
C PHE A 79 -6.55 15.94 -7.24
N VAL A 80 -7.60 15.13 -7.33
CA VAL A 80 -8.73 15.18 -6.40
C VAL A 80 -8.28 14.81 -4.98
N ALA A 81 -7.48 13.75 -4.83
CA ALA A 81 -6.91 13.35 -3.55
C ALA A 81 -6.06 14.46 -2.92
N ALA A 82 -5.24 15.16 -3.72
CA ALA A 82 -4.42 16.28 -3.24
C ALA A 82 -5.30 17.45 -2.78
N ALA A 83 -6.34 17.77 -3.55
CA ALA A 83 -7.29 18.82 -3.19
C ALA A 83 -8.03 18.49 -1.89
N LEU A 84 -8.52 17.27 -1.74
CA LEU A 84 -9.21 16.81 -0.53
C LEU A 84 -8.26 16.74 0.68
N GLY A 85 -7.06 16.17 0.52
CA GLY A 85 -6.05 16.15 1.58
C GLY A 85 -5.63 17.54 2.02
N GLY A 86 -5.51 18.48 1.07
CA GLY A 86 -5.27 19.89 1.35
C GLY A 86 -6.42 20.56 2.11
N ALA A 87 -7.66 20.33 1.69
CA ALA A 87 -8.85 20.86 2.36
C ALA A 87 -8.98 20.32 3.79
N LEU A 88 -8.79 19.00 3.99
CA LEU A 88 -8.78 18.38 5.32
C LEU A 88 -7.65 18.92 6.20
N GLY A 89 -6.48 19.15 5.61
CA GLY A 89 -5.36 19.77 6.31
C GLY A 89 -5.60 21.22 6.72
N TRP A 90 -6.60 21.90 6.15
CA TRP A 90 -7.03 23.23 6.61
C TRP A 90 -8.08 23.16 7.73
N MET A 91 -8.85 22.07 7.77
CA MET A 91 -9.87 21.84 8.80
C MET A 91 -9.32 21.15 10.06
N THR A 92 -8.15 20.50 9.95
CA THR A 92 -7.51 19.73 11.01
C THR A 92 -6.16 20.31 11.39
N THR A 93 -5.65 19.97 12.57
CA THR A 93 -4.29 20.32 13.03
C THR A 93 -3.23 19.29 12.60
N LEU A 94 -3.61 18.35 11.73
CA LEU A 94 -2.76 17.27 11.27
C LEU A 94 -1.84 17.75 10.13
N ASP A 95 -0.74 17.02 9.93
CA ASP A 95 0.20 17.33 8.88
C ASP A 95 -0.44 17.18 7.49
N LYS A 96 -0.40 18.27 6.72
CA LYS A 96 -1.07 18.37 5.41
C LYS A 96 -0.48 17.39 4.41
N VAL A 97 0.84 17.20 4.43
CA VAL A 97 1.54 16.34 3.48
C VAL A 97 1.21 14.87 3.78
N SER A 98 1.13 14.50 5.05
CA SER A 98 0.72 13.16 5.50
C SER A 98 -0.72 12.85 5.10
N LEU A 99 -1.64 13.82 5.25
CA LEU A 99 -3.04 13.66 4.81
C LEU A 99 -3.16 13.55 3.29
N MET A 100 -2.43 14.38 2.54
CA MET A 100 -2.39 14.28 1.08
C MET A 100 -1.85 12.92 0.64
N LEU A 101 -0.74 12.46 1.25
CA LEU A 101 -0.10 11.20 0.93
C LEU A 101 -1.00 9.99 1.27
N GLY A 102 -1.70 10.02 2.40
CA GLY A 102 -2.68 8.98 2.78
C GLY A 102 -3.91 8.91 1.88
N MET A 103 -4.32 10.04 1.28
CA MET A 103 -5.42 10.08 0.33
C MET A 103 -5.02 9.69 -1.10
N MET A 104 -3.71 9.64 -1.41
CA MET A 104 -3.24 9.34 -2.76
C MET A 104 -3.65 7.91 -3.16
N PRO A 105 -4.15 7.71 -4.39
CA PRO A 105 -4.32 6.36 -4.92
C PRO A 105 -2.94 5.73 -5.12
N GLY A 106 -2.68 4.60 -4.47
CA GLY A 106 -1.39 3.91 -4.54
C GLY A 106 -1.35 2.66 -3.68
N GLY A 107 -0.25 1.91 -3.78
CA GLY A 107 -0.01 0.77 -2.90
C GLY A 107 0.29 1.22 -1.48
N ILE A 108 -0.37 0.61 -0.48
CA ILE A 108 -0.20 0.98 0.93
C ILE A 108 1.27 0.98 1.35
N THR A 109 2.01 -0.03 0.92
CA THR A 109 3.44 -0.16 1.22
C THR A 109 4.27 1.00 0.65
N GLU A 110 4.01 1.44 -0.59
CA GLU A 110 4.80 2.50 -1.24
C GLU A 110 4.54 3.87 -0.61
N LEU A 111 3.28 4.15 -0.26
CA LEU A 111 2.92 5.41 0.40
C LEU A 111 3.47 5.46 1.82
N CYS A 112 3.45 4.35 2.57
CA CYS A 112 4.08 4.27 3.88
C CYS A 112 5.61 4.48 3.82
N LEU A 113 6.28 3.88 2.84
CA LEU A 113 7.72 4.09 2.65
C LEU A 113 8.05 5.53 2.23
N THR A 114 7.21 6.13 1.39
CA THR A 114 7.34 7.54 1.01
C THR A 114 7.14 8.45 2.23
N ALA A 115 6.19 8.11 3.10
CA ALA A 115 5.98 8.83 4.36
C ALA A 115 7.22 8.75 5.25
N GLU A 116 7.79 7.55 5.43
CA GLU A 116 9.00 7.33 6.20
C GLU A 116 10.21 8.11 5.63
N ALA A 117 10.39 8.08 4.30
CA ALA A 117 11.44 8.82 3.61
C ALA A 117 11.30 10.34 3.76
N LEU A 118 10.06 10.85 3.82
CA LEU A 118 9.75 12.25 4.07
C LEU A 118 9.69 12.62 5.56
N GLN A 119 10.00 11.67 6.47
CA GLN A 119 9.90 11.85 7.92
C GLN A 119 8.49 12.25 8.39
N LEU A 120 7.48 11.72 7.70
CA LEU A 120 6.06 11.90 7.98
C LEU A 120 5.50 10.74 8.82
N SER A 121 4.28 10.89 9.33
CA SER A 121 3.67 9.88 10.19
C SER A 121 3.09 8.72 9.36
N VAL A 122 3.83 7.61 9.29
CA VAL A 122 3.40 6.36 8.64
C VAL A 122 2.05 5.87 9.18
N ALA A 123 1.83 6.00 10.49
CA ALA A 123 0.58 5.62 11.13
C ALA A 123 -0.63 6.44 10.63
N LEU A 124 -0.45 7.74 10.39
CA LEU A 124 -1.51 8.60 9.87
C LEU A 124 -1.83 8.27 8.41
N VAL A 125 -0.79 8.09 7.60
CA VAL A 125 -0.94 7.68 6.18
C VAL A 125 -1.69 6.35 6.08
N THR A 126 -1.33 5.37 6.92
CA THR A 126 -1.99 4.06 6.95
C THR A 126 -3.44 4.15 7.44
N ALA A 127 -3.75 5.04 8.39
CA ALA A 127 -5.10 5.18 8.93
C ALA A 127 -6.09 5.82 7.96
N VAL A 128 -5.60 6.60 6.99
CA VAL A 128 -6.42 7.31 6.00
C VAL A 128 -6.70 6.46 4.76
N GLN A 129 -5.88 5.42 4.51
CA GLN A 129 -5.91 4.58 3.31
C GLN A 129 -7.00 3.52 3.25
#